data_AF-A0A1G2XXT6-F1
#
_entry.id   AF-A0A1G2XXT6-F1
#
_cell.length_a   1.000
_cell.length_b   1.000
_cell.length_c   1.000
_cell.angle_alpha   90.00
_cell.angle_beta   90.00
_cell.angle_gamma   90.00
#
_symmetry.space_group_name_H-M   'P 1'
#
loop_
_entity.id
_entity.type
_entity.pdbx_description
1 polymer ?
#
loop_
_entity_poly.entity_id
_entity_poly.type
_entity_poly.pdbx_seq_one_letter_code
_entity_poly.pdbx_strand_id
1 'polypeptide(L)'
;MIRPDLNNSNNDKCQICKDLLASLHQFVDILNEAEKHINSWLTVDEVANELKISKSIVYRLIRNKEIEAVNVTPKNDGFARKSHYRIQRKSLDNYLNQRKVNPLPDKITPHRQLRNLLKVKNHLGL
;
A
#
# COMPACT_ATOMS: atom_id res chain seq x y z
N MET A 1 -1.97 -7.17 62.82
CA MET A 1 -0.75 -6.56 62.28
C MET A 1 0.16 -7.69 61.81
N ILE A 2 0.52 -7.69 60.52
CA ILE A 2 1.80 -8.09 59.92
C ILE A 2 1.55 -7.86 58.42
N ARG A 3 2.05 -6.74 57.90
CA ARG A 3 2.17 -6.49 56.46
C ARG A 3 3.47 -7.18 56.03
N PRO A 4 3.49 -8.01 54.98
CA PRO A 4 4.75 -8.41 54.40
C PRO A 4 5.27 -7.22 53.59
N ASP A 5 6.46 -6.77 53.98
CA ASP A 5 7.18 -5.65 53.40
C ASP A 5 7.40 -5.87 51.89
N LEU A 6 6.64 -5.15 51.06
CA LEU A 6 7.10 -4.81 49.72
C LEU A 6 8.19 -3.75 49.90
N ASN A 7 9.44 -4.17 50.06
CA ASN A 7 10.55 -3.35 49.61
C ASN A 7 11.81 -4.19 49.40
N ASN A 8 12.34 -4.02 48.19
CA ASN A 8 13.74 -4.18 47.84
C ASN A 8 14.23 -5.60 47.47
N SER A 9 14.08 -5.96 46.19
CA SER A 9 14.99 -6.90 45.55
C SER A 9 15.21 -6.52 44.08
N ASN A 10 16.32 -5.82 43.83
CA ASN A 10 17.12 -5.87 42.60
C ASN A 10 16.38 -5.62 41.29
N ASN A 11 16.25 -4.34 40.94
CA ASN A 11 15.72 -3.83 39.69
C ASN A 11 16.57 -4.12 38.44
N ASP A 12 17.65 -4.91 38.52
CA ASP A 12 18.59 -5.05 37.39
C ASP A 12 18.35 -6.28 36.50
N LYS A 13 17.70 -7.35 36.98
CA LYS A 13 17.44 -8.55 36.14
C LYS A 13 16.26 -9.36 36.67
N CYS A 14 15.04 -8.82 36.64
CA CYS A 14 13.85 -9.67 36.73
C CYS A 14 13.84 -10.60 35.49
N GLN A 15 14.41 -11.80 35.62
CA GLN A 15 14.53 -12.75 34.51
C GLN A 15 13.16 -13.15 33.99
N ILE A 16 12.19 -13.35 34.90
CA ILE A 16 10.79 -13.62 34.58
C ILE A 16 10.20 -12.52 33.69
N CYS A 17 10.50 -11.25 34.00
CA CYS A 17 10.01 -10.12 33.22
C CYS A 17 10.61 -10.11 31.81
N LYS A 18 11.90 -10.46 31.67
CA LYS A 18 12.57 -10.58 30.36
C LYS A 18 12.01 -11.73 29.53
N ASP A 19 11.79 -12.88 30.16
CA ASP A 19 11.24 -14.07 29.50
C ASP A 19 9.79 -13.84 29.05
N LEU A 20 8.99 -13.16 29.88
CA LEU A 20 7.64 -12.75 29.52
C LEU A 20 7.64 -11.79 28.33
N LEU A 21 8.53 -10.78 28.36
CA LEU A 21 8.64 -9.78 27.29
C LEU A 21 9.10 -10.44 25.97
N ALA A 22 10.05 -11.37 26.03
CA ALA A 22 10.48 -12.16 24.89
C ALA A 22 9.35 -13.03 24.31
N SER A 23 8.56 -13.66 25.19
CA SER A 23 7.41 -14.47 24.79
C SER A 23 6.32 -13.62 24.12
N LEU A 24 6.07 -12.40 24.62
CA LEU A 24 5.14 -11.46 24.01
C LEU A 24 5.64 -10.99 22.63
N HIS A 25 6.93 -10.69 22.49
CA HIS A 25 7.52 -10.38 21.18
C HIS A 25 7.34 -11.53 20.20
N GLN A 26 7.66 -12.75 20.60
CA GLN A 26 7.51 -13.93 19.76
C GLN A 26 6.05 -14.16 19.35
N PHE A 27 5.11 -13.94 20.26
CA PHE A 27 3.68 -14.02 19.96
C PHE A 27 3.24 -12.97 18.93
N VAL A 28 3.69 -11.73 19.07
CA VAL A 28 3.41 -10.65 18.09
C VAL A 28 4.02 -10.97 16.73
N ASP A 29 5.22 -11.53 16.68
CA ASP A 29 5.86 -11.94 15.43
C ASP A 29 5.06 -13.04 14.72
N ILE A 30 4.57 -14.03 15.46
CA ILE A 30 3.70 -15.09 14.93
C ILE A 30 2.39 -14.51 14.37
N LEU A 31 1.77 -13.56 15.10
CA LEU A 31 0.55 -12.90 14.63
C LEU A 31 0.80 -12.08 13.35
N ASN A 32 1.89 -11.33 13.28
CA ASN A 32 2.26 -10.55 12.10
C ASN A 32 2.50 -11.47 10.89
N GLU A 33 3.15 -12.61 11.10
CA GLU A 33 3.40 -13.57 10.01
C GLU A 33 2.09 -14.23 9.54
N ALA A 34 1.21 -14.60 10.47
CA ALA A 34 -0.12 -15.11 10.14
C ALA A 34 -0.96 -14.10 9.36
N GLU A 35 -0.94 -12.82 9.75
CA GLU A 35 -1.67 -11.75 9.05
C GLU A 35 -1.17 -11.54 7.61
N LYS A 36 0.15 -11.58 7.39
CA LYS A 36 0.74 -11.53 6.03
C LYS A 36 0.24 -12.67 5.14
N HIS A 37 -0.03 -13.84 5.72
CA HIS A 37 -0.54 -14.99 4.98
C HIS A 37 -2.05 -14.91 4.71
N ILE A 38 -2.84 -14.40 5.66
CA ILE A 38 -4.30 -14.26 5.53
C ILE A 38 -4.67 -13.22 4.46
N ASN A 39 -3.90 -12.13 4.35
CA ASN A 39 -4.14 -11.06 3.37
C ASN A 39 -3.41 -11.28 2.03
N SER A 40 -3.19 -12.54 1.64
CA SER A 40 -2.50 -12.88 0.39
C SER A 40 -3.29 -12.53 -0.87
N TRP A 41 -4.62 -12.39 -0.76
CA TRP A 41 -5.51 -12.10 -1.89
C TRP A 41 -6.27 -10.78 -1.72
N LEU A 42 -5.97 -9.85 -2.59
CA LEU A 42 -6.55 -8.51 -2.63
C LEU A 42 -7.66 -8.43 -3.68
N THR A 43 -8.65 -7.59 -3.41
CA THR A 43 -9.68 -7.17 -4.37
C THR A 43 -9.18 -5.99 -5.21
N VAL A 44 -9.84 -5.73 -6.33
CA VAL A 44 -9.61 -4.54 -7.15
C VAL A 44 -9.74 -3.25 -6.33
N ASP A 45 -10.64 -3.24 -5.35
CA ASP A 45 -10.93 -2.08 -4.50
C ASP A 45 -9.80 -1.82 -3.50
N GLU A 46 -9.28 -2.87 -2.86
CA GLU A 46 -8.14 -2.78 -1.96
C GLU A 46 -6.89 -2.29 -2.69
N VAL A 47 -6.62 -2.82 -3.89
CA VAL A 47 -5.48 -2.37 -4.71
C VAL A 47 -5.65 -0.92 -5.18
N ALA A 48 -6.87 -0.53 -5.58
CA ALA A 48 -7.16 0.85 -5.96
C ALA A 48 -6.90 1.83 -4.81
N ASN A 49 -7.36 1.47 -3.60
CA ASN A 49 -7.16 2.27 -2.40
C ASN A 49 -5.67 2.37 -2.02
N GLU A 50 -4.94 1.25 -2.08
CA GLU A 50 -3.53 1.20 -1.71
C GLU A 50 -2.65 2.01 -2.66
N LEU A 51 -2.86 1.87 -3.98
CA LEU A 51 -2.12 2.60 -5.00
C LEU A 51 -2.63 4.04 -5.19
N LYS A 52 -3.75 4.41 -4.55
CA LYS A 52 -4.46 5.70 -4.74
C LYS A 52 -4.79 5.98 -6.21
N ILE A 53 -5.25 4.96 -6.92
CA ILE A 53 -5.67 5.05 -8.33
C ILE A 53 -7.12 4.61 -8.49
N SER A 54 -7.74 4.93 -9.62
CA SER A 54 -9.10 4.48 -9.89
C SER A 54 -9.16 2.98 -10.21
N LYS A 55 -10.29 2.35 -9.88
CA LYS A 55 -10.56 0.94 -10.22
C LYS A 55 -10.37 0.65 -11.72
N SER A 56 -10.73 1.61 -12.59
CA SER A 56 -10.57 1.46 -14.04
C SER A 56 -9.10 1.33 -14.48
N ILE A 57 -8.17 2.00 -13.77
CA ILE A 57 -6.74 1.83 -13.99
C ILE A 57 -6.32 0.44 -13.52
N VAL A 58 -6.77 -0.03 -12.35
CA VAL A 58 -6.46 -1.39 -11.88
C VAL A 58 -6.93 -2.45 -12.90
N TYR A 59 -8.15 -2.36 -13.41
CA TYR A 59 -8.64 -3.24 -14.48
C TYR A 59 -7.79 -3.16 -15.76
N ARG A 60 -7.21 -1.98 -16.07
CA ARG A 60 -6.30 -1.83 -17.20
C ARG A 60 -4.97 -2.54 -16.92
N LEU A 61 -4.40 -2.40 -15.73
CA LEU A 61 -3.17 -3.10 -15.32
C LEU A 61 -3.33 -4.62 -15.45
N ILE A 62 -4.49 -5.16 -15.03
CA ILE A 62 -4.82 -6.58 -15.17
C ILE A 62 -4.91 -6.97 -16.66
N ARG A 63 -5.63 -6.20 -17.48
CA ARG A 63 -5.78 -6.48 -18.93
C ARG A 63 -4.45 -6.41 -19.69
N ASN A 64 -3.57 -5.51 -19.28
CA ASN A 64 -2.23 -5.36 -19.83
C ASN A 64 -1.25 -6.43 -19.34
N LYS A 65 -1.66 -7.32 -18.44
CA LYS A 65 -0.80 -8.31 -17.76
C LYS A 65 0.35 -7.68 -16.95
N GLU A 66 0.16 -6.44 -16.49
CA GLU A 66 1.11 -5.78 -15.57
C GLU A 66 0.95 -6.29 -14.14
N ILE A 67 -0.26 -6.72 -13.78
CA ILE A 67 -0.58 -7.36 -12.50
C ILE A 67 -1.33 -8.66 -12.80
N GLU A 68 -0.89 -9.76 -12.19
CA GLU A 68 -1.54 -11.06 -12.29
C GLU A 68 -2.79 -11.10 -11.41
N ALA A 69 -3.90 -11.56 -11.99
CA ALA A 69 -5.16 -11.65 -11.28
C ALA A 69 -5.96 -12.88 -11.72
N VAL A 70 -6.69 -13.47 -10.78
CA VAL A 70 -7.60 -14.59 -11.01
C VAL A 70 -9.01 -14.02 -11.15
N ASN A 71 -9.68 -14.33 -12.27
CA ASN A 71 -11.10 -14.01 -12.43
C ASN A 71 -11.94 -15.05 -11.67
N VAL A 72 -12.65 -14.60 -10.65
CA VAL A 72 -13.54 -15.44 -9.81
C VAL A 72 -14.98 -15.50 -10.33
N THR A 73 -15.27 -14.82 -11.44
CA THR A 73 -16.62 -14.83 -12.03
C THR A 73 -16.86 -16.16 -12.74
N PRO A 74 -17.98 -16.87 -12.48
CA PRO A 74 -18.32 -18.11 -13.18
C PRO A 74 -18.50 -17.84 -14.68
N LYS A 75 -17.93 -18.70 -15.54
CA LYS A 75 -17.97 -18.56 -17.00
C LYS A 75 -19.37 -18.65 -17.63
N ASN A 76 -20.38 -19.11 -16.89
CA ASN A 76 -21.68 -19.49 -17.43
C ASN A 76 -22.76 -18.40 -17.42
N ASP A 77 -22.51 -17.23 -16.84
CA ASP A 77 -23.49 -16.15 -16.89
C ASP A 77 -23.38 -15.41 -18.23
N GLY A 78 -24.34 -15.66 -19.14
CA GLY A 78 -24.48 -14.98 -20.45
C GLY A 78 -24.72 -13.47 -20.40
N PHE A 79 -24.51 -12.84 -19.24
CA PHE A 79 -24.55 -11.40 -19.05
C PHE A 79 -23.13 -10.91 -18.78
N ALA A 80 -22.74 -9.82 -19.45
CA ALA A 80 -21.47 -9.13 -19.24
C ALA A 80 -21.42 -8.48 -17.84
N ARG A 81 -21.38 -9.31 -16.78
CA ARG A 81 -21.12 -8.85 -15.42
C ARG A 81 -19.67 -8.37 -15.37
N LYS A 82 -19.46 -7.25 -14.67
CA LYS A 82 -18.10 -6.75 -14.37
C LYS A 82 -17.31 -7.91 -13.77
N SER A 83 -16.22 -8.30 -14.43
CA SER A 83 -15.37 -9.38 -13.93
C SER A 83 -14.83 -9.00 -12.57
N HIS A 84 -14.99 -9.91 -11.61
CA HIS A 84 -14.41 -9.79 -10.28
C HIS A 84 -13.05 -10.46 -10.30
N TYR A 85 -12.00 -9.69 -10.00
CA TYR A 85 -10.64 -10.21 -9.95
C TYR A 85 -10.15 -10.27 -8.51
N ARG A 86 -9.43 -11.34 -8.20
CA ARG A 86 -8.60 -11.49 -7.01
C ARG A 86 -7.13 -11.38 -7.43
N ILE A 87 -6.38 -10.52 -6.76
CA ILE A 87 -4.98 -10.19 -7.06
C ILE A 87 -4.13 -10.73 -5.93
N GLN A 88 -3.04 -11.43 -6.23
CA GLN A 88 -2.15 -11.89 -5.18
C GLN A 88 -1.27 -10.73 -4.69
N ARG A 89 -1.09 -10.57 -3.38
CA ARG A 89 -0.23 -9.54 -2.76
C ARG A 89 1.17 -9.52 -3.39
N LYS A 90 1.78 -10.70 -3.61
CA LYS A 90 3.08 -10.84 -4.29
C LYS A 90 3.12 -10.21 -5.69
N SER A 91 2.02 -10.28 -6.44
CA SER A 91 1.95 -9.69 -7.78
C SER A 91 1.95 -8.15 -7.71
N LEU A 92 1.21 -7.60 -6.74
CA LEU A 92 1.23 -6.16 -6.47
C LEU A 92 2.62 -5.69 -6.00
N ASP A 93 3.27 -6.43 -5.11
CA ASP A 93 4.61 -6.10 -4.63
C ASP A 93 5.64 -6.13 -5.77
N ASN A 94 5.55 -7.11 -6.66
CA ASN A 94 6.39 -7.19 -7.86
C ASN A 94 6.19 -5.98 -8.77
N TYR A 95 4.94 -5.58 -9.01
CA TYR A 95 4.61 -4.39 -9.78
C TYR A 95 5.20 -3.12 -9.17
N LEU A 96 5.07 -2.94 -7.85
CA LEU A 96 5.64 -1.81 -7.12
C LEU A 96 7.17 -1.79 -7.22
N ASN A 97 7.82 -2.94 -7.05
CA ASN A 97 9.27 -3.05 -7.14
C ASN A 97 9.81 -2.69 -8.52
N GLN A 98 9.11 -3.07 -9.60
CA GLN A 98 9.50 -2.74 -10.97
C GLN A 98 9.32 -1.24 -11.30
N ARG A 99 8.34 -0.57 -10.67
CA ARG A 99 8.04 0.85 -10.90
C ARG A 99 8.65 1.79 -9.87
N LYS A 100 9.55 1.31 -9.02
CA LYS A 100 10.34 2.16 -8.13
C LYS A 100 11.14 3.15 -8.98
N VAL A 101 10.76 4.42 -8.87
CA VAL A 101 11.52 5.54 -9.42
C VAL A 101 12.27 6.21 -8.28
N ASN A 102 13.49 6.67 -8.54
CA ASN A 102 14.14 7.61 -7.65
C ASN A 102 13.35 8.92 -7.72
N PRO A 103 12.83 9.43 -6.59
CA PRO A 103 12.09 10.68 -6.62
C PRO A 103 12.99 11.76 -7.24
N LEU A 104 12.45 12.48 -8.22
CA LEU A 104 13.16 13.65 -8.75
C LEU A 104 13.40 14.61 -7.58
N PRO A 105 14.59 15.25 -7.49
CA PRO A 105 14.86 16.21 -6.44
C PRO A 105 13.77 17.29 -6.44
N ASP A 106 13.23 17.61 -5.25
CA ASP A 106 12.12 18.55 -4.99
C ASP A 106 12.29 19.97 -5.58
N LYS A 107 13.45 20.26 -6.18
CA LYS A 107 13.70 21.50 -6.89
C LYS A 107 13.04 21.46 -8.26
N ILE A 108 11.72 21.64 -8.26
CA ILE A 108 11.00 22.13 -9.42
C ILE A 108 11.49 23.55 -9.65
N THR A 109 12.55 23.73 -10.45
CA THR A 109 12.88 25.05 -10.98
C THR A 109 11.64 25.50 -11.76
N PRO A 110 10.96 26.58 -11.37
CA PRO A 110 9.85 27.08 -12.15
C PRO A 110 10.43 27.55 -13.47
N HIS A 111 10.33 26.73 -14.51
CA HIS A 111 10.65 27.15 -15.87
C HIS A 111 9.53 28.10 -16.30
N ARG A 112 9.59 29.32 -15.78
CA ARG A 112 8.72 30.43 -16.14
C ARG A 112 9.17 30.87 -17.53
N GLN A 113 8.84 30.08 -18.55
CA GLN A 113 8.84 30.59 -19.91
C GLN A 113 7.72 31.62 -19.94
N LEU A 114 8.08 32.88 -19.70
CA LEU A 114 7.26 34.01 -20.04
C LEU A 114 6.95 33.86 -21.53
N ARG A 115 5.75 33.41 -21.86
CA ARG A 115 5.24 33.53 -23.23
C ARG A 115 5.10 35.03 -23.44
N ASN A 116 6.12 35.64 -24.03
CA ASN A 116 6.00 36.96 -24.61
C ASN A 116 5.02 36.83 -25.76
N LEU A 117 3.72 36.97 -25.45
CA LEU A 117 2.68 37.16 -26.43
C LEU A 117 3.04 38.45 -27.15
N LEU A 118 3.47 38.31 -28.41
CA LEU A 118 3.67 39.44 -29.29
C LEU A 118 2.34 40.20 -29.34
N LYS A 119 2.36 41.48 -28.96
CA LYS A 119 1.21 42.38 -29.06
C LYS A 119 0.79 42.45 -30.54
N VAL A 120 -0.21 41.66 -30.92
CA VAL A 120 -0.89 41.82 -32.20
C VAL A 120 -1.69 43.12 -32.11
N LYS A 121 -1.39 44.09 -32.97
CA LYS A 121 -2.23 45.28 -33.12
C LYS A 121 -3.55 44.84 -33.76
N ASN A 122 -4.64 44.97 -33.02
CA ASN A 122 -5.99 44.83 -33.56
C ASN A 122 -6.16 45.86 -34.70
N HIS A 123 -6.43 45.38 -35.90
CA HIS A 123 -6.72 46.18 -37.09
C HIS A 123 -8.19 46.59 -37.17
N LEU A 124 -8.96 46.32 -36.11
CA LEU A 124 -10.40 46.60 -36.04
C LEU A 124 -10.78 47.78 -35.13
N GLY A 125 -9.82 48.51 -34.54
CA GLY A 125 -10.07 49.79 -33.87
C GLY A 125 -11.24 49.80 -32.88
N LEU A 126 -11.33 48.77 -32.03
CA LEU A 126 -12.30 48.63 -30.93
C LEU A 126 -11.56 48.59 -29.60
#